data_AF-A0A7S0W7C0-F1
#
_entry.id   AF-A0A7S0W7C0-F1
#
_cell.length_a   1.000
_cell.length_b   1.000
_cell.length_c   1.000
_cell.angle_alpha   90.00
_cell.angle_beta   90.00
_cell.angle_gamma   90.00
#
_symmetry.space_group_name_H-M   'P 1'
#
loop_
_entity.id
_entity.type
_entity.pdbx_description
1 polymer ?
#
loop_
_entity_poly.entity_id
_entity_poly.type
_entity_poly.pdbx_seq_one_letter_code
_entity_poly.pdbx_strand_id
1 'polypeptide(L)'
;TKPLDLKGEGGKGEEERAPKVSLKAAQTRPLARVAAKGQGGLEEASRKEAMSRRPPGTRMDAAARKAREAQLVEVDVTGFNPPKSYDARGEAQIGRMCSASRVIDQGTCASCYAFAAASSMGFRLCLLTNGTWDYALSPQELLDCSTGSCREGGYCLDTMTQTRVGGDKPSVPVWCDPYTKRQQKCGETCDDGMKIFSKPGTGRIVGYWDGEEAKKDGSYDRRVKQSELQFMHELIKHGPVGCAMMSFDDLISYKGGIYEVTTAAATSIHASGHSMTLVGWGE
;
A
#
# COMPACT_ATOMS: atom_id res chain seq x y z
N THR A 1 37.35 -9.40 38.67
CA THR A 1 37.91 -10.75 38.47
C THR A 1 37.82 -11.09 36.99
N LYS A 2 38.93 -11.58 36.42
CA LYS A 2 39.09 -11.96 34.99
C LYS A 2 38.35 -13.28 34.66
N PRO A 3 38.23 -13.65 33.37
CA PRO A 3 37.21 -14.55 32.83
C PRO A 3 37.56 -16.04 32.94
N LEU A 4 36.56 -16.91 32.82
CA LEU A 4 36.75 -18.35 32.68
C LEU A 4 36.74 -18.75 31.21
N ASP A 5 37.94 -19.12 30.76
CA ASP A 5 38.27 -19.80 29.51
C ASP A 5 38.45 -21.28 29.86
N LEU A 6 37.82 -22.19 29.12
CA LEU A 6 38.12 -23.63 29.17
C LEU A 6 38.21 -24.16 27.74
N LYS A 7 39.44 -24.25 27.26
CA LYS A 7 39.87 -25.17 26.20
C LYS A 7 40.14 -26.55 26.81
N GLY A 8 39.82 -27.62 26.07
CA GLY A 8 40.63 -28.84 26.11
C GLY A 8 39.92 -30.16 25.80
N GLU A 9 40.24 -30.70 24.60
CA GLU A 9 40.40 -32.13 24.26
C GLU A 9 39.11 -32.98 24.15
N GLY A 10 38.85 -33.80 23.11
CA GLY A 10 39.71 -34.48 22.15
C GLY A 10 39.51 -35.99 22.26
N GLY A 11 38.57 -36.59 21.52
CA GLY A 11 38.32 -38.04 21.52
C GLY A 11 37.39 -38.50 20.40
N LYS A 12 37.81 -39.53 19.66
CA LYS A 12 37.28 -40.04 18.37
C LYS A 12 36.14 -41.07 18.50
N GLY A 13 35.37 -41.20 17.41
CA GLY A 13 34.48 -42.35 17.05
C GLY A 13 33.01 -42.11 17.41
N GLU A 14 31.99 -42.36 16.60
CA GLU A 14 31.83 -43.18 15.39
C GLU A 14 30.85 -42.51 14.41
N GLU A 15 31.03 -42.85 13.14
CA GLU A 15 30.25 -42.42 11.98
C GLU A 15 28.92 -43.20 11.91
N GLU A 16 27.79 -42.57 12.27
CA GLU A 16 26.47 -43.13 11.98
C GLU A 16 25.86 -42.46 10.74
N ARG A 17 25.84 -43.24 9.68
CA ARG A 17 25.48 -42.91 8.30
C ARG A 17 23.96 -42.71 8.19
N ALA A 18 23.49 -41.47 8.09
CA ALA A 18 22.10 -41.16 7.74
C ALA A 18 21.75 -41.66 6.32
N PRO A 19 20.52 -42.20 6.09
CA PRO A 19 20.17 -42.83 4.83
C PRO A 19 20.00 -41.80 3.71
N LYS A 20 20.71 -42.01 2.59
CA LYS A 20 20.53 -41.30 1.33
C LYS A 20 19.20 -41.71 0.70
N VAL A 21 18.19 -40.84 0.79
CA VAL A 21 16.98 -40.96 -0.04
C VAL A 21 17.28 -40.34 -1.41
N SER A 22 17.40 -41.18 -2.44
CA SER A 22 17.52 -40.73 -3.83
C SER A 22 16.14 -40.31 -4.35
N LEU A 23 15.91 -39.01 -4.49
CA LEU A 23 14.82 -38.50 -5.31
C LEU A 23 15.24 -38.60 -6.78
N LYS A 24 14.75 -39.63 -7.47
CA LYS A 24 14.81 -39.71 -8.93
C LYS A 24 14.10 -38.49 -9.50
N ALA A 25 14.80 -37.77 -10.37
CA ALA A 25 14.28 -36.65 -11.13
C ALA A 25 13.02 -37.07 -11.91
N ALA A 26 11.85 -36.59 -11.45
CA ALA A 26 10.67 -36.54 -12.30
C ALA A 26 10.91 -35.40 -13.30
N GLN A 27 11.06 -35.76 -14.57
CA GLN A 27 11.10 -34.81 -15.67
C GLN A 27 9.78 -34.03 -15.72
N THR A 28 9.75 -32.85 -15.10
CA THR A 28 8.67 -31.89 -15.31
C THR A 28 8.87 -31.24 -16.66
N ARG A 29 7.96 -31.52 -17.59
CA ARG A 29 7.86 -30.84 -18.89
C ARG A 29 7.84 -29.33 -18.67
N PRO A 30 8.54 -28.52 -19.50
CA PRO A 30 8.46 -27.08 -19.39
C PRO A 30 7.02 -26.63 -19.67
N LEU A 31 6.40 -25.98 -18.69
CA LEU A 31 5.19 -25.19 -18.92
C LEU A 31 5.59 -24.11 -19.92
N ALA A 32 5.06 -24.22 -21.14
CA ALA A 32 5.23 -23.24 -22.17
C ALA A 32 4.79 -21.87 -21.63
N ARG A 33 5.70 -20.89 -21.69
CA ARG A 33 5.35 -19.46 -21.66
C ARG A 33 4.29 -19.22 -22.72
N VAL A 34 3.02 -19.20 -22.32
CA VAL A 34 1.99 -18.56 -23.13
C VAL A 34 2.33 -17.08 -23.09
N ALA A 35 2.78 -16.57 -24.23
CA ALA A 35 3.19 -15.20 -24.39
C ALA A 35 2.03 -14.27 -24.01
N ALA A 36 2.26 -13.44 -22.99
CA ALA A 36 1.44 -12.30 -22.57
C ALA A 36 1.36 -11.17 -23.64
N LYS A 37 1.43 -11.50 -24.94
CA LYS A 37 1.41 -10.53 -26.04
C LYS A 37 -0.01 -10.20 -26.55
N GLY A 38 -1.04 -10.90 -26.09
CA GLY A 38 -2.44 -10.67 -26.49
C GLY A 38 -3.38 -10.17 -25.37
N GLN A 39 -3.06 -10.45 -24.12
CA GLN A 39 -3.96 -10.18 -22.98
C GLN A 39 -3.85 -8.74 -22.44
N GLY A 40 -2.68 -8.09 -22.53
CA GLY A 40 -2.54 -6.69 -22.15
C GLY A 40 -3.44 -5.75 -22.98
N GLY A 41 -3.70 -6.10 -24.25
CA GLY A 41 -4.64 -5.36 -25.11
C GLY A 41 -6.11 -5.54 -24.71
N LEU A 42 -6.48 -6.73 -24.22
CA LEU A 42 -7.82 -7.00 -23.68
C LEU A 42 -8.04 -6.29 -22.35
N GLU A 43 -7.05 -6.31 -21.45
CA GLU A 43 -7.10 -5.60 -20.17
C GLU A 43 -7.20 -4.07 -20.38
N GLU A 44 -6.41 -3.51 -21.30
CA GLU A 44 -6.44 -2.09 -21.61
C GLU A 44 -7.75 -1.67 -22.31
N ALA A 45 -8.27 -2.49 -23.24
CA ALA A 45 -9.54 -2.24 -23.91
C ALA A 45 -10.72 -2.32 -22.94
N SER A 46 -10.78 -3.37 -22.11
CA SER A 46 -11.80 -3.51 -21.07
C SER A 46 -11.70 -2.41 -20.02
N ARG A 47 -10.49 -1.96 -19.66
CA ARG A 47 -10.30 -0.80 -18.78
C ARG A 47 -10.83 0.49 -19.41
N LYS A 48 -10.56 0.73 -20.70
CA LYS A 48 -11.09 1.89 -21.43
C LYS A 48 -12.61 1.86 -21.53
N GLU A 49 -13.19 0.68 -21.76
CA GLU A 49 -14.64 0.49 -21.85
C GLU A 49 -15.34 0.62 -20.49
N ALA A 50 -14.79 0.01 -19.44
CA ALA A 50 -15.28 0.19 -18.07
C ALA A 50 -15.19 1.67 -17.63
N MET A 51 -14.12 2.37 -18.00
CA MET A 51 -13.99 3.81 -17.74
C MET A 51 -15.00 4.64 -18.52
N SER A 52 -15.42 4.24 -19.73
CA SER A 52 -16.35 4.99 -20.58
C SER A 52 -17.79 5.00 -20.07
N ARG A 53 -18.19 3.96 -19.31
CA ARG A 53 -19.55 3.73 -18.82
C ARG A 53 -19.84 4.33 -17.43
N ARG A 54 -18.90 5.02 -16.78
CA ARG A 54 -19.12 5.63 -15.44
C ARG A 54 -20.14 6.78 -15.46
N PRO A 55 -20.98 6.95 -14.41
CA PRO A 55 -21.95 8.04 -14.32
C PRO A 55 -21.28 9.43 -14.37
N PRO A 56 -21.91 10.43 -15.02
CA PRO A 56 -21.44 11.83 -15.00
C PRO A 56 -21.34 12.35 -13.56
N GLY A 57 -20.23 12.99 -13.20
CA GLY A 57 -19.95 13.51 -11.84
C GLY A 57 -18.94 12.70 -11.02
N THR A 58 -18.66 11.44 -11.38
CA THR A 58 -17.61 10.60 -10.73
C THR A 58 -16.28 10.61 -11.46
N ARG A 59 -16.22 11.26 -12.63
CA ARG A 59 -15.02 11.37 -13.46
C ARG A 59 -14.27 12.64 -13.12
N MET A 60 -13.01 12.48 -12.70
CA MET A 60 -12.03 13.56 -12.82
C MET A 60 -12.03 14.05 -14.26
N ASP A 61 -12.18 15.36 -14.46
CA ASP A 61 -12.18 15.91 -15.81
C ASP A 61 -10.81 15.72 -16.49
N ALA A 62 -10.77 15.87 -17.81
CA ALA A 62 -9.57 15.62 -18.60
C ALA A 62 -8.40 16.56 -18.23
N ALA A 63 -8.69 17.79 -17.81
CA ALA A 63 -7.67 18.75 -17.39
C ALA A 63 -7.09 18.36 -16.02
N ALA A 64 -7.95 17.97 -15.07
CA ALA A 64 -7.53 17.43 -13.78
C ALA A 64 -6.68 16.16 -13.96
N ARG A 65 -7.04 15.27 -14.90
CA ARG A 65 -6.23 14.07 -15.22
C ARG A 65 -4.86 14.45 -15.75
N LYS A 66 -4.79 15.38 -16.70
CA LYS A 66 -3.54 15.84 -17.29
C LYS A 66 -2.64 16.53 -16.25
N ALA A 67 -3.22 17.36 -15.38
CA ALA A 67 -2.50 18.00 -14.29
C ALA A 67 -1.92 16.96 -13.31
N ARG A 68 -2.67 15.89 -13.02
CA ARG A 68 -2.24 14.80 -12.16
C ARG A 68 -1.12 13.96 -12.77
N GLU A 69 -1.17 13.67 -14.07
CA GLU A 69 -0.10 12.98 -14.81
C GLU A 69 1.20 13.81 -14.84
N ALA A 70 1.10 15.14 -14.96
CA ALA A 70 2.26 16.03 -14.95
C ALA A 70 2.98 16.11 -13.59
N GLN A 71 2.36 15.63 -12.52
CA GLN A 71 2.93 15.56 -11.18
C GLN A 71 3.59 14.19 -10.89
N LEU A 72 3.61 13.26 -11.86
CA LEU A 72 4.29 11.99 -11.71
C LEU A 72 5.82 12.18 -11.69
N VAL A 73 6.47 11.61 -10.68
CA VAL A 73 7.92 11.52 -10.56
C VAL A 73 8.34 10.19 -11.16
N GLU A 74 9.30 10.25 -12.09
CA GLU A 74 10.02 9.09 -12.59
C GLU A 74 11.37 9.04 -11.87
N VAL A 75 11.54 8.01 -11.04
CA VAL A 75 12.81 7.76 -10.36
C VAL A 75 13.73 6.98 -11.30
N ASP A 76 15.01 7.34 -11.35
CA ASP A 76 16.00 6.54 -12.06
C ASP A 76 16.17 5.18 -11.37
N VAL A 77 15.66 4.14 -12.03
CA VAL A 77 15.76 2.74 -11.59
C VAL A 77 16.79 1.97 -12.42
N THR A 78 17.70 2.67 -13.10
CA THR A 78 18.76 2.02 -13.89
C THR A 78 19.65 1.18 -12.97
N GLY A 79 19.80 -0.10 -13.31
CA GLY A 79 20.59 -1.05 -12.51
C GLY A 79 19.88 -1.56 -11.24
N PHE A 80 18.65 -1.13 -10.95
CA PHE A 80 17.84 -1.72 -9.89
C PHE A 80 17.39 -3.13 -10.28
N ASN A 81 17.81 -4.13 -9.51
CA ASN A 81 17.41 -5.52 -9.70
C ASN A 81 16.62 -5.99 -8.47
N PRO A 82 15.27 -5.96 -8.50
CA PRO A 82 14.44 -6.34 -7.37
C PRO A 82 14.56 -7.86 -7.07
N PRO A 83 14.38 -8.28 -5.80
CA PRO A 83 14.23 -9.69 -5.47
C PRO A 83 12.99 -10.30 -6.15
N LYS A 84 12.98 -11.63 -6.31
CA LYS A 84 11.82 -12.36 -6.87
C LYS A 84 10.54 -12.20 -6.06
N SER A 85 10.68 -12.08 -4.74
CA SER A 85 9.57 -11.83 -3.82
C SER A 85 9.98 -10.84 -2.74
N TYR A 86 9.01 -10.04 -2.31
CA TYR A 86 9.17 -9.06 -1.24
C TYR A 86 7.85 -8.88 -0.51
N ASP A 87 7.90 -8.83 0.81
CA ASP A 87 6.75 -8.49 1.66
C ASP A 87 7.19 -7.43 2.67
N ALA A 88 6.63 -6.23 2.55
CA ALA A 88 6.91 -5.11 3.45
C ALA A 88 6.46 -5.39 4.89
N ARG A 89 5.49 -6.30 5.09
CA ARG A 89 4.92 -6.68 6.40
C ARG A 89 5.82 -7.58 7.23
N GLY A 90 6.85 -8.14 6.62
CA GLY A 90 7.79 -9.02 7.31
C GLY A 90 8.47 -8.32 8.48
N GLU A 91 8.96 -9.11 9.44
CA GLU A 91 9.80 -8.59 10.53
C GLU A 91 11.21 -8.24 10.05
N ALA A 92 11.55 -8.53 8.78
CA ALA A 92 12.89 -8.34 8.24
C ALA A 92 13.36 -6.87 8.23
N GLN A 93 12.42 -5.92 8.26
CA GLN A 93 12.69 -4.48 8.15
C GLN A 93 13.02 -3.86 9.51
N ILE A 94 12.20 -4.13 10.54
CA ILE A 94 12.32 -3.50 11.87
C ILE A 94 12.18 -4.48 13.06
N GLY A 95 12.21 -5.80 12.79
CA GLY A 95 12.13 -6.85 13.82
C GLY A 95 10.73 -7.12 14.39
N ARG A 96 9.68 -6.52 13.82
CA ARG A 96 8.28 -6.68 14.23
C ARG A 96 7.31 -6.21 13.14
N MET A 97 6.04 -6.61 13.25
CA MET A 97 4.97 -6.07 12.43
C MET A 97 4.51 -4.68 12.91
N CYS A 98 4.24 -3.79 11.97
CA CYS A 98 3.61 -2.50 12.23
C CYS A 98 2.09 -2.66 12.39
N SER A 99 1.48 -1.95 13.34
CA SER A 99 0.04 -1.93 13.59
C SER A 99 -0.78 -1.55 12.35
N ALA A 100 -0.25 -0.65 11.53
CA ALA A 100 -0.85 -0.23 10.26
C ALA A 100 -0.76 -1.28 9.14
N SER A 101 -0.05 -2.40 9.34
CA SER A 101 0.03 -3.51 8.38
C SER A 101 -1.14 -4.49 8.47
N ARG A 102 -2.04 -4.30 9.45
CA ARG A 102 -3.19 -5.17 9.69
C ARG A 102 -4.28 -4.94 8.63
N VAL A 103 -4.99 -6.02 8.29
CA VAL A 103 -6.18 -5.94 7.43
C VAL A 103 -7.32 -5.30 8.23
N ILE A 104 -8.00 -4.34 7.63
CA ILE A 104 -9.07 -3.53 8.24
C ILE A 104 -10.31 -3.51 7.34
N ASP A 105 -11.48 -3.28 7.94
CA ASP A 105 -12.79 -3.36 7.28
C ASP A 105 -13.44 -1.97 7.14
N GLN A 106 -13.65 -1.54 5.89
CA GLN A 106 -14.32 -0.27 5.56
C GLN A 106 -15.85 -0.30 5.69
N GLY A 107 -16.44 -1.48 5.87
CA GLY A 107 -17.88 -1.67 5.91
C GLY A 107 -18.57 -1.24 4.63
N THR A 108 -19.77 -0.64 4.77
CA THR A 108 -20.64 -0.26 3.65
C THR A 108 -20.35 1.13 3.08
N CYS A 109 -19.35 1.82 3.63
CA CYS A 109 -19.00 3.17 3.24
C CYS A 109 -18.04 3.14 2.04
N ALA A 110 -18.14 4.10 1.11
CA ALA A 110 -17.21 4.24 0.00
C ALA A 110 -15.83 4.81 0.42
N SER A 111 -15.32 4.43 1.59
CA SER A 111 -14.13 4.99 2.24
C SER A 111 -12.80 4.29 1.90
N CYS A 112 -12.77 3.40 0.89
CA CYS A 112 -11.56 2.66 0.49
C CYS A 112 -10.31 3.57 0.31
N TYR A 113 -10.53 4.79 -0.19
CA TYR A 113 -9.49 5.79 -0.39
C TYR A 113 -8.85 6.26 0.93
N ALA A 114 -9.66 6.50 1.96
CA ALA A 114 -9.22 6.89 3.30
C ALA A 114 -8.51 5.72 3.99
N PHE A 115 -9.01 4.50 3.81
CA PHE A 115 -8.40 3.28 4.34
C PHE A 115 -7.01 3.02 3.75
N ALA A 116 -6.88 3.10 2.42
CA ALA A 116 -5.61 2.94 1.73
C ALA A 116 -4.61 4.04 2.10
N ALA A 117 -5.07 5.29 2.25
CA ALA A 117 -4.24 6.39 2.68
C ALA A 117 -3.76 6.21 4.13
N ALA A 118 -4.67 5.93 5.07
CA ALA A 118 -4.35 5.70 6.48
C ALA A 118 -3.36 4.54 6.68
N SER A 119 -3.60 3.42 5.98
CA SER A 119 -2.76 2.22 6.09
C SER A 119 -1.37 2.47 5.51
N SER A 120 -1.28 3.04 4.31
CA SER A 120 0.00 3.30 3.66
C SER A 120 0.84 4.31 4.45
N MET A 121 0.27 5.47 4.82
CA MET A 121 0.98 6.49 5.60
C MET A 121 1.34 6.02 7.01
N GLY A 122 0.44 5.33 7.71
CA GLY A 122 0.70 4.82 9.06
C GLY A 122 1.81 3.76 9.08
N PHE A 123 1.85 2.91 8.05
CA PHE A 123 2.88 1.90 7.95
C PHE A 123 4.23 2.53 7.55
N ARG A 124 4.25 3.48 6.60
CA ARG A 124 5.46 4.27 6.31
C ARG A 124 6.02 4.95 7.56
N LEU A 125 5.16 5.56 8.38
CA LEU A 125 5.56 6.16 9.66
C LEU A 125 6.24 5.16 10.60
N CYS A 126 5.66 3.98 10.75
CA CYS A 126 6.26 2.92 11.57
C CYS A 126 7.63 2.49 11.06
N LEU A 127 7.79 2.31 9.74
CA LEU A 127 9.08 1.95 9.14
C LEU A 127 10.12 3.07 9.31
N LEU A 128 9.75 4.31 8.99
CA LEU A 128 10.64 5.48 9.08
C LEU A 128 11.12 5.74 10.51
N THR A 129 10.28 5.45 11.49
CA THR A 129 10.59 5.66 12.91
C THR A 129 11.14 4.41 13.59
N ASN A 130 11.48 3.36 12.83
CA ASN A 130 11.95 2.08 13.36
C ASN A 130 11.04 1.53 14.49
N GLY A 131 9.73 1.66 14.31
CA GLY A 131 8.71 1.20 15.24
C GLY A 131 8.44 2.10 16.46
N THR A 132 9.12 3.24 16.62
CA THR A 132 8.82 4.14 17.76
C THR A 132 7.48 4.85 17.60
N TRP A 133 7.00 5.03 16.36
CA TRP A 133 5.63 5.43 16.06
C TRP A 133 4.88 4.26 15.42
N ASP A 134 4.16 3.48 16.22
CA ASP A 134 3.43 2.29 15.76
C ASP A 134 1.92 2.41 15.97
N TYR A 135 1.33 3.48 15.42
CA TYR A 135 -0.12 3.68 15.42
C TYR A 135 -0.66 3.65 14.00
N ALA A 136 -1.77 2.92 13.79
CA ALA A 136 -2.57 3.10 12.59
C ALA A 136 -3.19 4.50 12.59
N LEU A 137 -3.21 5.15 11.44
CA LEU A 137 -3.91 6.41 11.26
C LEU A 137 -5.41 6.18 11.17
N SER A 138 -6.20 7.18 11.55
CA SER A 138 -7.65 7.12 11.51
C SER A 138 -8.16 7.24 10.06
N PRO A 139 -8.83 6.20 9.51
CA PRO A 139 -9.58 6.35 8.28
C PRO A 139 -10.85 7.18 8.47
N GLN A 140 -11.33 7.37 9.69
CA GLN A 140 -12.50 8.20 10.01
C GLN A 140 -12.15 9.68 9.83
N GLU A 141 -11.04 10.13 10.41
CA GLU A 141 -10.58 11.52 10.27
C GLU A 141 -10.31 11.86 8.80
N LEU A 142 -9.73 10.91 8.07
CA LEU A 142 -9.51 11.07 6.64
C LEU A 142 -10.81 11.09 5.84
N LEU A 143 -11.80 10.28 6.22
CA LEU A 143 -13.14 10.31 5.63
C LEU A 143 -13.82 11.65 5.88
N ASP A 144 -13.70 12.19 7.09
CA ASP A 144 -14.45 13.36 7.55
C ASP A 144 -13.84 14.69 7.12
N CYS A 145 -12.51 14.76 6.97
CA CYS A 145 -11.79 16.01 6.73
C CYS A 145 -11.18 16.15 5.33
N SER A 146 -11.10 15.08 4.53
CA SER A 146 -10.53 15.12 3.17
C SER A 146 -11.59 15.36 2.08
N THR A 147 -11.19 15.37 0.80
CA THR A 147 -12.06 15.67 -0.36
C THR A 147 -13.05 14.58 -0.76
N GLY A 148 -13.01 13.39 -0.14
CA GLY A 148 -13.93 12.31 -0.47
C GLY A 148 -15.19 12.30 0.40
N SER A 149 -16.06 11.33 0.15
CA SER A 149 -17.23 11.10 1.01
C SER A 149 -17.61 9.63 1.10
N CYS A 150 -18.39 9.29 2.12
CA CYS A 150 -18.93 7.95 2.29
C CYS A 150 -19.87 7.50 1.16
N ARG A 151 -20.48 8.46 0.46
CA ARG A 151 -21.47 8.19 -0.61
C ARG A 151 -20.81 8.07 -1.98
N GLU A 152 -19.86 8.94 -2.28
CA GLU A 152 -19.30 9.11 -3.63
C GLU A 152 -17.88 8.56 -3.77
N GLY A 153 -17.25 8.24 -2.63
CA GLY A 153 -15.86 7.84 -2.58
C GLY A 153 -14.92 9.02 -2.68
N GLY A 154 -13.69 8.74 -3.07
CA GLY A 154 -12.60 9.71 -3.10
C GLY A 154 -11.36 9.12 -3.74
N TYR A 155 -10.28 9.90 -3.74
CA TYR A 155 -9.01 9.51 -4.35
C TYR A 155 -7.94 9.38 -3.28
N CYS A 156 -7.38 8.17 -3.14
CA CYS A 156 -6.36 7.87 -2.13
C CYS A 156 -5.18 8.85 -2.19
N LEU A 157 -4.70 9.17 -3.40
CA LEU A 157 -3.59 10.10 -3.58
C LEU A 157 -3.91 11.53 -3.14
N ASP A 158 -5.13 11.99 -3.34
CA ASP A 158 -5.54 13.35 -2.96
C ASP A 158 -5.60 13.43 -1.44
N THR A 159 -6.19 12.43 -0.80
CA THR A 159 -6.17 12.27 0.67
C THR A 159 -4.74 12.24 1.22
N MET A 160 -3.84 11.44 0.65
CA MET A 160 -2.43 11.43 1.07
C MET A 160 -1.75 12.80 0.86
N THR A 161 -2.09 13.52 -0.21
CA THR A 161 -1.54 14.86 -0.51
C THR A 161 -2.02 15.93 0.48
N GLN A 162 -3.25 15.80 1.00
CA GLN A 162 -3.81 16.70 2.00
C GLN A 162 -3.30 16.40 3.42
N THR A 163 -2.95 15.14 3.69
CA THR A 163 -2.53 14.67 5.03
C THR A 163 -1.03 14.74 5.29
N ARG A 164 -0.20 14.72 4.25
CA ARG A 164 1.26 14.82 4.38
C ARG A 164 1.71 16.12 5.07
N VAL A 165 2.99 16.14 5.46
CA VAL A 165 3.70 17.38 5.84
C VAL A 165 3.50 18.45 4.76
N GLY A 166 3.06 19.65 5.17
CA GLY A 166 2.76 20.76 4.26
C GLY A 166 1.34 20.73 3.67
N GLY A 167 0.59 19.65 3.90
CA GLY A 167 -0.86 19.60 3.65
C GLY A 167 -1.66 20.34 4.73
N ASP A 168 -2.94 20.54 4.46
CA ASP A 168 -3.89 21.30 5.28
C ASP A 168 -4.88 20.42 6.06
N LYS A 169 -4.85 19.09 5.86
CA LYS A 169 -5.75 18.11 6.50
C LYS A 169 -4.97 16.97 7.16
N PRO A 170 -4.25 17.25 8.27
CA PRO A 170 -3.56 16.19 9.00
C PRO A 170 -4.56 15.15 9.51
N SER A 171 -4.05 13.96 9.82
CA SER A 171 -4.83 12.89 10.43
C SER A 171 -4.31 12.60 11.83
N VAL A 172 -5.07 11.81 12.57
CA VAL A 172 -4.81 11.40 13.95
C VAL A 172 -4.65 9.89 14.03
N PRO A 173 -4.08 9.35 15.13
CA PRO A 173 -4.15 7.93 15.39
C PRO A 173 -5.58 7.40 15.44
N VAL A 174 -5.80 6.15 15.03
CA VAL A 174 -7.12 5.50 15.01
C VAL A 174 -7.83 5.45 16.37
N TRP A 175 -7.09 5.52 17.48
CA TRP A 175 -7.68 5.56 18.82
C TRP A 175 -8.29 6.93 19.16
N CYS A 176 -7.85 8.00 18.50
CA CYS A 176 -8.38 9.34 18.70
C CYS A 176 -9.72 9.51 17.97
N ASP A 177 -9.82 8.98 16.74
CA ASP A 177 -11.06 9.01 15.96
C ASP A 177 -11.34 7.63 15.34
N PRO A 178 -12.00 6.72 16.08
CA PRO A 178 -12.31 5.36 15.65
C PRO A 178 -13.33 5.31 14.51
N TYR A 179 -13.21 4.27 13.67
CA TYR A 179 -14.06 4.16 12.49
C TYR A 179 -15.53 3.82 12.79
N THR A 180 -16.44 4.69 12.34
CA THR A 180 -17.89 4.58 12.60
C THR A 180 -18.70 4.12 11.39
N LYS A 181 -18.04 3.82 10.26
CA LYS A 181 -18.65 3.36 9.00
C LYS A 181 -19.62 4.38 8.36
N ARG A 182 -19.58 5.63 8.81
CA ARG A 182 -20.46 6.72 8.33
C ARG A 182 -19.65 8.01 8.22
N GLN A 183 -20.07 8.88 7.32
CA GLN A 183 -19.55 10.24 7.22
C GLN A 183 -20.03 11.05 8.42
N GLN A 184 -19.11 11.72 9.09
CA GLN A 184 -19.41 12.74 10.09
C GLN A 184 -18.89 14.10 9.62
N LYS A 185 -19.12 15.13 10.45
CA LYS A 185 -18.49 16.42 10.23
C LYS A 185 -17.03 16.32 10.66
N CYS A 186 -16.12 16.88 9.88
CA CYS A 186 -14.73 17.05 10.29
C CYS A 186 -14.66 17.66 11.70
N GLY A 187 -14.08 16.91 12.63
CA GLY A 187 -14.01 17.24 14.04
C GLY A 187 -12.72 17.95 14.42
N GLU A 188 -12.72 18.60 15.58
CA GLU A 188 -11.51 19.16 16.20
C GLU A 188 -11.17 18.45 17.52
N THR A 189 -11.84 17.34 17.83
CA THR A 189 -11.72 16.60 19.08
C THR A 189 -11.71 15.11 18.82
N CYS A 190 -10.85 14.38 19.53
CA CYS A 190 -10.89 12.94 19.64
C CYS A 190 -12.20 12.50 20.34
N ASP A 191 -12.50 11.20 20.26
CA ASP A 191 -13.63 10.53 20.91
C ASP A 191 -13.66 10.71 22.44
N ASP A 192 -12.50 10.87 23.06
CA ASP A 192 -12.36 11.15 24.50
C ASP A 192 -12.55 12.63 24.86
N GLY A 193 -12.88 13.47 23.87
CA GLY A 193 -13.07 14.91 24.03
C GLY A 193 -11.78 15.72 24.03
N MET A 194 -10.60 15.10 23.92
CA MET A 194 -9.35 15.84 23.78
C MET A 194 -9.29 16.55 22.43
N LYS A 195 -8.85 17.82 22.41
CA LYS A 195 -8.66 18.53 21.15
C LYS A 195 -7.60 17.86 20.28
N ILE A 196 -7.97 17.67 19.02
CA ILE A 196 -7.05 17.34 17.91
C ILE A 196 -6.10 18.53 17.78
N PHE A 197 -4.91 18.38 18.36
CA PHE A 197 -3.80 19.34 18.47
C PHE A 197 -3.93 20.49 19.48
N SER A 198 -3.55 20.22 20.73
CA SER A 198 -3.07 21.25 21.67
C SER A 198 -1.53 21.30 21.84
N LYS A 199 -0.74 20.70 20.93
CA LYS A 199 0.71 20.95 20.86
C LYS A 199 1.20 21.18 19.42
N PRO A 200 1.98 22.26 19.17
CA PRO A 200 2.73 22.40 17.93
C PRO A 200 3.71 21.23 17.78
N GLY A 201 3.64 20.50 16.65
CA GLY A 201 4.57 19.43 16.30
C GLY A 201 4.00 18.00 16.28
N THR A 202 2.78 17.77 16.81
CA THR A 202 2.16 16.43 16.81
C THR A 202 1.19 16.18 15.65
N GLY A 203 0.88 17.21 14.86
CA GLY A 203 -0.14 17.16 13.80
C GLY A 203 0.35 17.20 12.38
N ARG A 204 1.56 16.70 12.12
CA ARG A 204 2.03 16.52 10.75
C ARG A 204 2.42 15.07 10.58
N ILE A 205 1.64 14.35 9.79
CA ILE A 205 1.97 12.98 9.42
C ILE A 205 3.07 13.03 8.38
N VAL A 206 4.19 12.41 8.72
CA VAL A 206 5.30 12.16 7.80
C VAL A 206 4.87 11.09 6.79
N GLY A 207 4.21 11.52 5.72
CA GLY A 207 3.80 10.65 4.62
C GLY A 207 4.88 10.45 3.54
N TYR A 208 5.93 11.27 3.53
CA TYR A 208 6.83 11.42 2.38
C TYR A 208 8.26 11.88 2.72
N TRP A 209 8.78 11.63 3.92
CA TRP A 209 10.13 12.10 4.26
C TRP A 209 11.16 11.01 3.95
N ASP A 210 11.92 11.19 2.86
CA ASP A 210 13.10 10.38 2.54
C ASP A 210 14.43 11.11 2.78
N GLY A 211 14.39 12.32 3.34
CA GLY A 211 15.60 13.12 3.55
C GLY A 211 16.17 13.76 2.27
N GLU A 212 15.53 13.60 1.10
CA GLU A 212 15.77 14.50 -0.02
C GLU A 212 15.03 15.83 0.19
N GLU A 213 15.51 16.91 -0.43
CA GLU A 213 15.00 18.26 -0.19
C GLU A 213 13.51 18.34 -0.53
N ALA A 214 12.70 18.74 0.47
CA ALA A 214 11.35 19.22 0.21
C ALA A 214 11.39 20.22 -0.95
N LYS A 215 10.34 20.28 -1.76
CA LYS A 215 10.12 21.49 -2.55
C LYS A 215 10.18 22.69 -1.59
N LYS A 216 10.61 23.86 -2.08
CA LYS A 216 10.77 25.08 -1.26
C LYS A 216 9.51 25.47 -0.44
N ASP A 217 8.34 24.94 -0.79
CA ASP A 217 7.05 25.10 -0.09
C ASP A 217 6.79 24.05 1.01
N GLY A 218 7.76 23.17 1.30
CA GLY A 218 7.63 22.08 2.28
C GLY A 218 6.83 20.88 1.79
N SER A 219 6.48 20.84 0.50
CA SER A 219 5.64 19.81 -0.09
C SER A 219 6.45 18.70 -0.77
N TYR A 220 6.15 17.45 -0.44
CA TYR A 220 6.73 16.24 -1.04
C TYR A 220 5.68 15.49 -1.86
N ASP A 221 5.62 15.72 -3.17
CA ASP A 221 4.62 15.06 -4.04
C ASP A 221 5.31 13.98 -4.86
N ARG A 222 5.54 12.81 -4.25
CA ARG A 222 6.17 11.67 -4.93
C ARG A 222 5.09 10.76 -5.47
N ARG A 223 4.57 11.12 -6.64
CA ARG A 223 3.60 10.31 -7.38
C ARG A 223 4.37 9.41 -8.31
N VAL A 224 4.61 8.18 -7.91
CA VAL A 224 5.43 7.26 -8.70
C VAL A 224 4.75 6.97 -10.03
N LYS A 225 5.50 7.07 -11.13
CA LYS A 225 5.00 6.68 -12.46
C LYS A 225 4.57 5.21 -12.43
N GLN A 226 3.49 4.90 -13.14
CA GLN A 226 2.86 3.58 -13.14
C GLN A 226 3.71 2.55 -13.91
N SER A 227 4.79 2.06 -13.30
CA SER A 227 5.58 0.95 -13.81
C SER A 227 5.92 -0.02 -12.68
N GLU A 228 6.05 -1.31 -13.03
CA GLU A 228 6.37 -2.38 -12.08
C GLU A 228 7.67 -2.08 -11.32
N LEU A 229 8.75 -1.75 -12.03
CA LEU A 229 10.04 -1.45 -11.43
C LEU A 229 9.99 -0.24 -10.48
N GLN A 230 9.22 0.80 -10.80
CA GLN A 230 9.11 1.94 -9.91
C GLN A 230 8.27 1.63 -8.67
N PHE A 231 7.21 0.83 -8.77
CA PHE A 231 6.49 0.35 -7.60
C PHE A 231 7.35 -0.54 -6.71
N MET A 232 8.11 -1.47 -7.29
CA MET A 232 9.04 -2.33 -6.55
C MET A 232 10.13 -1.51 -5.85
N HIS A 233 10.70 -0.53 -6.56
CA HIS A 233 11.70 0.38 -6.00
C HIS A 233 11.12 1.21 -4.84
N GLU A 234 9.97 1.84 -5.04
CA GLU A 234 9.29 2.64 -4.02
C GLU A 234 8.96 1.81 -2.79
N LEU A 235 8.44 0.60 -2.98
CA LEU A 235 8.00 -0.28 -1.91
C LEU A 235 9.18 -0.82 -1.07
N ILE A 236 10.33 -1.12 -1.70
CA ILE A 236 11.55 -1.48 -0.97
C ILE A 236 12.12 -0.29 -0.21
N LYS A 237 12.17 0.89 -0.85
CA LYS A 237 12.85 2.06 -0.27
C LYS A 237 12.05 2.75 0.81
N HIS A 238 10.73 2.84 0.63
CA HIS A 238 9.88 3.70 1.44
C HIS A 238 8.73 2.94 2.10
N GLY A 239 8.50 1.68 1.71
CA GLY A 239 7.41 0.88 2.24
C GLY A 239 6.09 1.06 1.48
N PRO A 240 4.97 0.62 2.07
CA PRO A 240 3.71 0.39 1.36
C PRO A 240 3.21 1.56 0.55
N VAL A 241 2.55 1.26 -0.57
CA VAL A 241 2.10 2.25 -1.55
C VAL A 241 0.57 2.25 -1.62
N GLY A 242 -0.04 3.42 -1.51
CA GLY A 242 -1.46 3.59 -1.80
C GLY A 242 -1.70 3.46 -3.31
N CYS A 243 -2.48 2.46 -3.71
CA CYS A 243 -2.79 2.13 -5.10
C CYS A 243 -4.31 2.09 -5.32
N ALA A 244 -4.72 2.06 -6.58
CA ALA A 244 -6.10 1.78 -6.94
C ALA A 244 -6.14 0.82 -8.12
N MET A 245 -7.11 -0.10 -8.09
CA MET A 245 -7.42 -0.97 -9.21
C MET A 245 -8.90 -0.85 -9.56
N MET A 246 -9.27 -1.37 -10.73
CA MET A 246 -10.67 -1.62 -11.05
C MET A 246 -11.09 -2.91 -10.35
N SER A 247 -12.15 -2.86 -9.55
CA SER A 247 -12.83 -4.04 -9.02
C SER A 247 -13.97 -4.43 -9.96
N PHE A 248 -14.08 -5.72 -10.25
CA PHE A 248 -15.16 -6.31 -11.04
C PHE A 248 -15.94 -7.33 -10.20
N ASP A 249 -17.08 -7.79 -10.70
CA ASP A 249 -17.98 -8.69 -9.96
C ASP A 249 -17.30 -10.01 -9.54
N ASP A 250 -16.39 -10.53 -10.35
CA ASP A 250 -15.66 -11.77 -10.07
C ASP A 250 -14.65 -11.62 -8.91
N LEU A 251 -14.12 -10.42 -8.66
CA LEU A 251 -13.25 -10.14 -7.52
C LEU A 251 -13.95 -10.43 -6.19
N ILE A 252 -15.26 -10.19 -6.08
CA ILE A 252 -16.04 -10.45 -4.87
C ILE A 252 -16.03 -11.95 -4.51
N SER A 253 -15.97 -12.81 -5.53
CA SER A 253 -15.97 -14.25 -5.38
C SER A 253 -14.57 -14.85 -5.23
N TYR A 254 -13.51 -14.05 -5.33
CA TYR A 254 -12.12 -14.52 -5.24
C TYR A 254 -11.83 -15.25 -3.92
N LYS A 255 -11.16 -16.41 -4.01
CA LYS A 255 -10.81 -17.27 -2.85
C LYS A 255 -9.33 -17.64 -2.74
N GLY A 256 -8.53 -17.42 -3.78
CA GLY A 256 -7.09 -17.75 -3.76
C GLY A 256 -6.47 -17.74 -5.16
N GLY A 257 -5.14 -17.87 -5.21
CA GLY A 257 -4.35 -17.80 -6.45
C GLY A 257 -4.00 -16.37 -6.86
N ILE A 258 -3.60 -16.16 -8.11
CA ILE A 258 -3.40 -14.81 -8.67
C ILE A 258 -4.72 -14.39 -9.31
N TYR A 259 -5.29 -13.27 -8.87
CA TYR A 259 -6.51 -12.75 -9.46
C TYR A 259 -6.22 -12.19 -10.85
N GLU A 260 -6.97 -12.67 -11.84
CA GLU A 260 -7.05 -12.10 -13.18
C GLU A 260 -8.52 -11.88 -13.50
N VAL A 261 -8.85 -10.70 -14.04
CA VAL A 261 -10.24 -10.40 -14.43
C VAL A 261 -10.68 -11.32 -15.56
N THR A 262 -11.86 -11.93 -15.42
CA THR A 262 -12.46 -12.73 -16.49
C THR A 262 -13.01 -11.84 -17.60
N THR A 263 -13.02 -12.32 -18.84
CA THR A 263 -13.62 -11.59 -19.97
C THR A 263 -15.09 -11.22 -19.72
N ALA A 264 -15.82 -12.09 -19.01
CA ALA A 264 -17.23 -11.85 -18.65
C ALA A 264 -17.36 -10.70 -17.65
N ALA A 265 -16.54 -10.67 -16.61
CA ALA A 265 -16.59 -9.59 -15.62
C ALA A 265 -16.09 -8.26 -16.19
N ALA A 266 -15.05 -8.31 -17.04
CA ALA A 266 -14.47 -7.16 -17.73
C ALA A 266 -15.46 -6.45 -18.67
N THR A 267 -16.48 -7.16 -19.17
CA THR A 267 -17.56 -6.62 -20.03
C THR A 267 -18.83 -6.25 -19.25
N SER A 268 -18.88 -6.55 -17.95
CA SER A 268 -19.99 -6.16 -17.07
C SER A 268 -20.03 -4.64 -16.83
N ILE A 269 -21.20 -4.14 -16.40
CA ILE A 269 -21.39 -2.72 -16.08
C ILE A 269 -20.99 -2.37 -14.64
N HIS A 270 -20.62 -3.34 -13.81
CA HIS A 270 -20.40 -3.17 -12.37
C HIS A 270 -18.92 -2.94 -12.00
N ALA A 271 -18.15 -2.33 -12.90
CA ALA A 271 -16.76 -2.00 -12.62
C ALA A 271 -16.64 -0.74 -11.76
N SER A 272 -16.02 -0.86 -10.58
CA SER A 272 -15.78 0.28 -9.68
C SER A 272 -14.28 0.48 -9.43
N GLY A 273 -13.88 1.69 -9.06
CA GLY A 273 -12.52 1.93 -8.60
C GLY A 273 -12.40 1.57 -7.12
N HIS A 274 -11.39 0.80 -6.76
CA HIS A 274 -11.12 0.43 -5.38
C HIS A 274 -9.69 0.77 -5.00
N SER A 275 -9.52 1.57 -3.94
CA SER A 275 -8.21 1.91 -3.41
C SER A 275 -7.74 0.86 -2.42
N MET A 276 -6.46 0.54 -2.45
CA MET A 276 -5.83 -0.49 -1.63
C MET A 276 -4.39 -0.13 -1.29
N THR A 277 -3.80 -0.89 -0.38
CA THR A 277 -2.38 -0.73 0.00
C THR A 277 -1.57 -1.86 -0.61
N LEU A 278 -0.63 -1.52 -1.49
CA LEU A 278 0.35 -2.45 -2.04
C LEU A 278 1.44 -2.71 -1.00
N VAL A 279 1.65 -3.98 -0.65
CA VAL A 279 2.58 -4.40 0.41
C VAL A 279 3.69 -5.35 -0.07
N GLY A 280 3.61 -5.89 -1.28
CA GLY A 280 4.58 -6.88 -1.74
C GLY A 280 4.38 -7.33 -3.18
N TRP A 281 5.23 -8.26 -3.60
CA TRP A 281 5.15 -9.01 -4.86
C TRP A 281 5.78 -10.40 -4.71
N GLY A 282 5.52 -11.29 -5.68
CA GLY A 282 6.08 -12.63 -5.73
C GLY A 282 5.70 -13.38 -7.01
N GLU A 283 6.32 -14.55 -7.19
CA GLU A 283 6.04 -15.54 -8.25
C GLU A 283 5.76 -16.92 -7.67
#